data_AF-A0A413I6P3-F1
#
_entry.id   AF-A0A413I6P3-F1
#
_cell.length_a   1.000
_cell.length_b   1.000
_cell.length_c   1.000
_cell.angle_alpha   90.00
_cell.angle_beta   90.00
_cell.angle_gamma   90.00
#
_symmetry.space_group_name_H-M   'P 1'
#
loop_
_entity.id
_entity.type
_entity.pdbx_description
1 polymer ?
#
loop_
_entity_poly.entity_id
_entity_poly.type
_entity_poly.pdbx_seq_one_letter_code
_entity_poly.pdbx_strand_id
1 'polypeptide(L)' 'MIEYTTQEVVGYLIEDNAITIEQAMEQFYLSDTFEKLSDVETGLYLEGSTYVYELLKREIQNM' A
#
# COMPACT_ATOMS: atom_id res chain seq x y z
N MET A 1 -2.78 -11.42 7.19
CA MET A 1 -1.80 -10.35 7.45
C MET A 1 -1.72 -9.46 6.22
N ILE A 2 -1.09 -9.88 5.13
CA ILE A 2 -0.99 -9.09 3.88
C ILE A 2 -2.35 -8.63 3.36
N GLU A 3 -3.35 -9.51 3.25
CA GLU A 3 -4.69 -9.13 2.76
C GLU A 3 -5.36 -8.04 3.62
N TYR A 4 -5.17 -8.09 4.93
CA TYR A 4 -5.74 -7.09 5.85
C TYR A 4 -5.02 -5.75 5.70
N THR A 5 -3.68 -5.79 5.62
CA THR A 5 -2.85 -4.62 5.31
C THR A 5 -3.25 -4.00 3.97
N THR A 6 -3.49 -4.82 2.94
CA THR A 6 -3.95 -4.36 1.63
C THR A 6 -5.28 -3.64 1.71
N GLN A 7 -6.26 -4.21 2.43
CA GLN A 7 -7.58 -3.57 2.60
C GLN A 7 -7.47 -2.21 3.29
N GLU A 8 -6.65 -2.10 4.35
CA GLU A 8 -6.46 -0.84 5.06
C GLU A 8 -5.72 0.21 4.22
N VAL A 9 -4.63 -0.18 3.54
CA VAL A 9 -3.85 0.72 2.67
C VAL A 9 -4.70 1.25 1.51
N VAL A 10 -5.50 0.39 0.89
CA VAL A 10 -6.45 0.79 -0.16
C VAL A 10 -7.50 1.76 0.41
N GLY A 11 -8.00 1.50 1.62
CA GLY A 11 -8.90 2.43 2.32
C GLY A 11 -8.30 3.81 2.51
N TYR A 12 -7.06 3.88 3.02
CA TYR A 12 -6.36 5.16 3.21
C TYR A 12 -6.13 5.91 1.88
N LEU A 13 -5.77 5.20 0.80
CA LEU A 13 -5.63 5.80 -0.53
C LEU A 13 -6.92 6.44 -1.04
N ILE A 14 -8.05 5.74 -0.85
CA ILE A 14 -9.38 6.23 -1.26
C ILE A 14 -9.73 7.48 -0.46
N GLU A 15 -9.56 7.44 0.87
CA GLU A 15 -9.89 8.56 1.76
C GLU A 15 -9.03 9.80 1.47
N ASP A 16 -7.71 9.63 1.32
CA ASP A 16 -6.78 10.76 1.15
C ASP A 16 -6.82 11.38 -0.25
N ASN A 17 -7.08 10.57 -1.29
CA ASN A 17 -7.00 11.02 -2.69
C ASN A 17 -8.37 11.15 -3.38
N ALA A 18 -9.47 10.78 -2.71
CA ALA A 18 -10.83 10.79 -3.26
C ALA A 18 -10.95 10.05 -4.61
N ILE A 19 -10.26 8.91 -4.73
CA ILE A 19 -10.25 8.03 -5.91
C ILE A 19 -11.16 6.82 -5.74
N THR A 20 -11.49 6.13 -6.83
CA THR A 20 -12.28 4.90 -6.73
C THR A 20 -11.45 3.75 -6.16
N ILE A 21 -12.12 2.70 -5.69
CA ILE A 21 -11.45 1.49 -5.22
C ILE A 21 -10.63 0.82 -6.32
N GLU A 22 -11.10 0.84 -7.57
CA GLU A 22 -10.37 0.28 -8.71
C GLU A 22 -9.05 1.04 -8.94
N GLN A 23 -9.09 2.37 -8.89
CA GLN A 23 -7.90 3.21 -9.04
C GLN A 23 -6.92 3.00 -7.87
N ALA A 24 -7.43 2.95 -6.64
CA ALA A 24 -6.61 2.71 -5.45
C ALA A 24 -5.94 1.33 -5.48
N MET A 25 -6.68 0.30 -5.88
CA MET A 25 -6.13 -1.05 -6.06
C MET A 25 -5.07 -1.08 -7.15
N GLU A 26 -5.35 -0.52 -8.33
CA GLU A 26 -4.39 -0.46 -9.43
C GLU A 26 -3.09 0.23 -8.99
N GLN A 27 -3.20 1.40 -8.35
CA GLN A 27 -2.05 2.14 -7.85
C GLN A 27 -1.25 1.36 -6.80
N PHE A 28 -1.92 0.68 -5.88
CA PHE A 28 -1.24 -0.09 -4.85
C PHE A 28 -0.60 -1.37 -5.41
N TYR A 29 -1.31 -2.15 -6.21
CA TYR A 29 -0.78 -3.41 -6.76
C TYR A 29 0.38 -3.21 -7.74
N LEU A 30 0.46 -2.04 -8.38
CA LEU A 30 1.57 -1.68 -9.25
C LEU A 30 2.74 -0.98 -8.52
N SER A 31 2.66 -0.82 -7.20
CA SER A 31 3.70 -0.16 -6.41
C SER A 31 4.83 -1.11 -5.99
N ASP A 32 6.05 -0.57 -5.90
CA ASP A 32 7.20 -1.27 -5.31
C ASP A 32 6.91 -1.63 -3.84
N THR A 33 6.11 -0.82 -3.16
CA THR A 33 5.66 -1.05 -1.79
C THR A 33 4.87 -2.34 -1.67
N PHE A 34 3.97 -2.63 -2.62
CA PHE A 34 3.21 -3.88 -2.62
C PHE A 34 4.06 -5.09 -3.00
N GLU A 35 5.01 -4.93 -3.93
CA GLU A 35 5.99 -5.98 -4.25
C GLU A 35 6.77 -6.38 -3.00
N LYS A 36 7.29 -5.40 -2.25
CA LYS A 36 8.00 -5.63 -0.99
C LYS A 36 7.10 -6.23 0.08
N LEU A 37 5.85 -5.77 0.20
CA LEU A 37 4.89 -6.32 1.16
C LEU A 37 4.62 -7.81 0.90
N SER A 38 4.62 -8.21 -0.37
CA SER A 38 4.40 -9.58 -0.80
C SER A 38 5.64 -10.47 -0.69
N ASP A 39 6.83 -9.88 -0.56
CA ASP A 39 8.08 -10.59 -0.36
C ASP A 39 8.39 -10.78 1.14
N VAL A 40 8.37 -12.04 1.57
CA VAL A 40 8.64 -12.43 2.96
C VAL A 40 10.05 -12.11 3.43
N GLU A 41 11.03 -12.04 2.52
CA GLU A 41 12.43 -11.75 2.86
C GLU A 41 12.62 -10.29 3.29
N THR A 42 11.70 -9.39 2.91
CA THR A 42 11.74 -7.99 3.33
C THR A 42 11.26 -7.77 4.76
N GLY A 43 10.48 -8.71 5.30
CA GLY A 43 9.82 -8.59 6.61
C GLY A 43 8.69 -7.57 6.67
N LEU A 44 8.35 -6.87 5.58
CA LEU A 44 7.38 -5.77 5.59
C LEU A 44 5.96 -6.22 5.98
N TYR A 45 5.61 -7.49 5.75
CA TYR A 45 4.33 -8.07 6.16
C TYR A 45 4.14 -8.17 7.69
N LEU A 46 5.21 -7.99 8.46
CA LEU A 46 5.17 -7.94 9.93
C LEU A 46 4.86 -6.54 10.47
N GLU A 47 4.95 -5.51 9.61
CA GLU A 47 4.72 -4.12 9.96
C GLU A 47 3.23 -3.77 9.90
N GLY A 48 2.86 -2.68 10.58
CA GLY A 48 1.49 -2.15 10.56
C GLY A 48 1.13 -1.49 9.23
N SER A 49 -0.17 -1.49 8.89
CA SER A 49 -0.71 -0.88 7.66
C SER A 49 -0.38 0.61 7.51
N THR A 50 -0.35 1.37 8.61
CA THR A 50 0.06 2.78 8.58
C THR A 50 1.50 2.95 8.09
N TYR A 51 2.43 2.07 8.49
CA TYR A 51 3.83 2.15 8.03
C TYR A 51 3.93 1.84 6.53
N VAL A 52 3.24 0.79 6.08
CA VAL A 52 3.16 0.43 4.66
C VAL A 52 2.58 1.58 3.84
N TYR A 53 1.55 2.24 4.35
CA TYR A 53 0.95 3.39 3.67
C TYR A 53 1.89 4.60 3.58
N GLU A 54 2.64 4.93 4.63
CA GLU A 54 3.65 5.99 4.57
C GLU A 54 4.76 5.68 3.55
N LEU A 55 5.15 4.40 3.41
CA LEU A 55 6.11 3.99 2.39
C LEU A 55 5.55 4.20 0.98
N LEU A 56 4.30 3.80 0.75
CA LEU A 56 3.60 4.01 -0.51
C LEU A 56 3.48 5.50 -0.86
N LYS A 57 3.10 6.35 0.10
CA LYS A 57 3.02 7.80 -0.13
C LYS A 57 4.36 8.39 -0.55
N ARG A 58 5.47 7.96 0.07
CA ARG A 58 6.82 8.39 -0.32
C ARG A 58 7.17 7.92 -1.72
N GLU A 59 6.79 6.71 -2.08
CA GLU A 59 6.98 6.18 -3.44
C GLU A 59 6.27 7.07 -4.47
N ILE A 60 4.96 7.33 -4.26
CA ILE A 60 4.14 8.16 -5.15
C ILE A 60 4.67 9.60 -5.26
N GLN A 61 5.16 10.18 -4.16
CA GLN A 61 5.73 11.54 -4.15
C GLN A 61 7.07 11.65 -4.89
N ASN A 62 7.80 10.55 -5.08
CA ASN A 62 9.11 10.52 -5.72
C ASN A 62 9.09 10.02 -7.19
N MET A 63 7.89 9.78 -7.75
CA MET A 63 7.68 9.54 -9.19
C MET A 63 7.58 10.86 -9.97
#